data_AF-J3D6A7-F1
#
_entry.id   AF-J3D6A7-F1
#
_cell.length_a   1.000
_cell.length_b   1.000
_cell.length_c   1.000
_cell.angle_alpha   90.00
_cell.angle_beta   90.00
_cell.angle_gamma   90.00
#
_symmetry.space_group_name_H-M   'P 1'
#
loop_
_entity.id
_entity.type
_entity.pdbx_description
1 polymer ?
#
loop_
_entity_poly.entity_id
_entity_poly.type
_entity_poly.pdbx_seq_one_letter_code
_entity_poly.pdbx_strand_id
1 'polypeptide(L)'
;MLREDNKMSIAEVKKVIHHSWNFFKHADKDPHGVLVFDPSETDHIIFISTLECGELASTSIEMQVFQLWFLSVGKISLEENNEIQIFSKNLFPNLDRLSRNEQLSAGHLMLMKQKSNVNLL
;
A
#
# COMPACT_ATOMS: atom_id res chain seq x y z
N MET A 1 14.26 -1.12 12.19
CA MET A 1 14.94 -2.42 12.35
C MET A 1 14.96 -3.13 10.99
N LEU A 2 15.82 -2.68 10.06
CA LEU A 2 15.90 -3.17 8.66
C LEU A 2 17.20 -3.94 8.36
N ARG A 3 18.05 -4.13 9.38
CA ARG A 3 19.44 -4.57 9.20
C ARG A 3 19.66 -6.08 9.29
N GLU A 4 18.79 -6.83 9.95
CA GLU A 4 19.16 -8.21 10.35
C GLU A 4 18.73 -9.28 9.33
N ASP A 5 17.71 -9.04 8.50
CA ASP A 5 17.17 -10.12 7.65
C ASP A 5 17.57 -10.07 6.16
N ASN A 6 17.97 -8.91 5.62
CA ASN A 6 18.09 -8.75 4.16
C ASN A 6 19.46 -9.06 3.54
N LYS A 7 20.53 -9.35 4.31
CA LYS A 7 21.92 -9.54 3.81
C LYS A 7 22.47 -8.43 2.88
N MET A 8 21.75 -7.32 2.71
CA MET A 8 22.11 -6.23 1.81
C MET A 8 23.04 -5.23 2.50
N SER A 9 24.03 -4.74 1.76
CA SER A 9 24.82 -3.59 2.16
C SER A 9 23.99 -2.30 2.17
N ILE A 10 24.44 -1.30 2.93
CA ILE A 10 23.80 0.04 2.96
C ILE A 10 23.72 0.66 1.56
N ALA A 11 24.71 0.40 0.70
CA ALA A 11 24.74 0.88 -0.67
C ALA A 11 23.62 0.26 -1.51
N GLU A 12 23.38 -1.05 -1.35
CA GLU A 12 22.30 -1.75 -2.05
C GLU A 12 20.92 -1.31 -1.56
N VAL A 13 20.76 -1.11 -0.24
CA VAL A 13 19.52 -0.56 0.33
C VAL A 13 19.23 0.84 -0.24
N LYS A 14 20.22 1.73 -0.26
CA LYS A 14 20.08 3.07 -0.86
C LYS A 14 19.77 3.00 -2.36
N LYS A 15 20.34 2.01 -3.07
CA LYS A 15 20.08 1.82 -4.51
C LYS A 15 18.62 1.43 -4.76
N VAL A 16 18.04 0.57 -3.93
CA VAL A 16 16.62 0.20 -3.99
C VAL A 16 15.74 1.40 -3.64
N ILE A 17 15.98 2.06 -2.51
CA ILE A 17 15.18 3.22 -2.07
C ILE A 17 15.19 4.34 -3.11
N HIS A 18 16.35 4.62 -3.70
CA HIS A 18 16.47 5.68 -4.71
C HIS A 18 16.17 5.21 -6.13
N HIS A 19 15.74 3.97 -6.37
CA HIS A 19 15.59 3.44 -7.74
C HIS A 19 14.62 4.29 -8.57
N SER A 20 13.39 4.49 -8.09
CA SER A 20 12.37 5.30 -8.76
C SER A 20 12.79 6.77 -8.85
N TRP A 21 13.41 7.33 -7.80
CA TRP A 21 13.93 8.70 -7.82
C TRP A 21 15.04 8.89 -8.88
N ASN A 22 15.94 7.91 -9.00
CA ASN A 22 17.02 7.91 -9.97
C ASN A 22 16.50 7.77 -11.40
N PHE A 23 15.42 7.02 -11.59
CA PHE A 23 14.73 6.95 -12.86
C PHE A 23 14.20 8.33 -13.26
N PHE A 24 13.41 8.99 -12.39
CA PHE A 24 12.85 10.31 -12.71
C PHE A 24 13.92 11.39 -12.92
N LYS A 25 15.00 11.38 -12.14
CA LYS A 25 16.05 12.42 -12.23
C LYS A 25 16.93 12.31 -13.49
N HIS A 26 16.92 11.16 -14.17
CA HIS A 26 17.76 10.88 -15.34
C HIS A 26 16.92 10.52 -16.58
N ALA A 27 15.60 10.75 -16.55
CA ALA A 27 14.70 10.44 -17.66
C ALA A 27 15.04 11.24 -18.94
N ASP A 28 15.74 12.37 -18.81
CA ASP A 28 16.28 13.16 -19.91
C ASP A 28 17.50 12.51 -20.59
N LYS A 29 18.27 11.73 -19.84
CA LYS A 29 19.51 11.06 -20.29
C LYS A 29 19.30 9.62 -20.72
N ASP A 30 18.26 8.98 -20.18
CA ASP A 30 17.84 7.63 -20.55
C ASP A 30 16.36 7.64 -20.97
N PRO A 31 16.06 8.16 -22.18
CA PRO A 31 14.68 8.27 -22.66
C PRO A 31 14.03 6.91 -22.96
N HIS A 32 14.81 5.82 -22.94
CA HIS A 32 14.34 4.45 -23.13
C HIS A 32 14.28 3.65 -21.83
N GLY A 33 14.65 4.26 -20.70
CA GLY A 33 14.53 3.63 -19.41
C GLY A 33 13.08 3.23 -19.12
N VAL A 34 12.90 2.07 -18.51
CA VAL A 34 11.57 1.59 -18.08
C VAL A 34 11.59 1.42 -16.58
N LEU A 35 10.68 2.11 -15.89
CA LEU A 35 10.38 1.84 -14.49
C LEU A 35 9.28 0.78 -14.43
N VAL A 36 9.67 -0.44 -14.04
CA VAL A 36 8.71 -1.53 -13.85
C VAL A 36 8.13 -1.41 -12.45
N PHE A 37 6.83 -1.22 -12.36
CA PHE A 37 6.10 -1.29 -11.10
C PHE A 37 5.51 -2.69 -10.96
N ASP A 38 6.05 -3.48 -10.03
CA ASP A 38 5.36 -4.70 -9.63
C ASP A 38 4.11 -4.33 -8.79
N PRO A 39 2.90 -4.76 -9.19
CA PRO A 39 1.68 -4.39 -8.47
C PRO A 39 1.67 -4.88 -7.02
N SER A 40 2.34 -5.99 -6.71
CA SER A 40 2.39 -6.52 -5.35
C SER A 40 3.29 -5.64 -4.48
N GLU A 41 4.51 -5.35 -4.94
CA GLU A 41 5.46 -4.45 -4.28
C GLU A 41 4.86 -3.05 -4.11
N THR A 42 4.21 -2.54 -5.15
CA THR A 42 3.58 -1.21 -5.13
C THR A 42 2.53 -1.10 -4.03
N ASP A 43 1.67 -2.12 -3.85
CA ASP A 43 0.65 -2.10 -2.79
C ASP A 43 1.31 -2.05 -1.39
N HIS A 44 2.43 -2.74 -1.17
CA HIS A 44 3.16 -2.69 0.11
C HIS A 44 3.77 -1.31 0.36
N ILE A 45 4.38 -0.72 -0.68
CA ILE A 45 4.97 0.62 -0.60
C ILE A 45 3.87 1.65 -0.26
N ILE A 46 2.72 1.58 -0.93
CA ILE A 46 1.59 2.48 -0.64
C ILE A 46 1.12 2.27 0.81
N PHE A 47 0.96 1.03 1.26
CA PHE A 47 0.52 0.73 2.63
C PHE A 47 1.45 1.36 3.66
N ILE A 48 2.77 1.12 3.57
CA ILE A 48 3.76 1.71 4.47
C ILE A 48 3.71 3.24 4.38
N SER A 49 3.64 3.80 3.16
CA SER A 49 3.55 5.25 2.97
C SER A 49 2.34 5.86 3.67
N THR A 50 1.19 5.17 3.66
CA THR A 50 -0.01 5.66 4.37
C THR A 50 0.15 5.65 5.89
N LEU A 51 0.92 4.70 6.45
CA LEU A 51 1.23 4.66 7.89
C LEU A 51 2.15 5.82 8.27
N GLU A 52 3.25 5.99 7.53
CA GLU A 52 4.22 7.07 7.74
C GLU A 52 3.57 8.46 7.57
N CYS A 53 2.68 8.62 6.59
CA CYS A 53 1.91 9.85 6.43
C CYS A 53 0.99 10.12 7.63
N GLY A 54 0.38 9.08 8.22
CA GLY A 54 -0.47 9.17 9.40
C GLY A 54 0.26 9.64 10.66
N GLU A 55 1.56 9.36 10.77
CA GLU A 55 2.40 9.87 11.86
C GLU A 55 2.70 11.37 11.72
N LEU A 56 2.72 11.88 10.49
CA LEU A 56 3.03 13.29 10.20
C LEU A 56 1.80 14.19 10.18
N ALA A 57 0.64 13.64 9.79
CA ALA A 57 -0.62 14.35 9.66
C ALA A 57 -1.81 13.40 9.81
N SER A 58 -3.03 13.94 9.96
CA SER A 58 -4.24 13.12 10.00
C SER A 58 -4.40 12.27 8.75
N THR A 59 -4.65 10.97 8.93
CA THR A 59 -4.89 10.02 7.83
C THR A 59 -6.16 10.37 7.07
N SER A 60 -6.06 10.55 5.75
CA SER A 60 -7.23 10.82 4.90
C SER A 60 -8.13 9.59 4.78
N ILE A 61 -9.38 9.79 4.33
CA ILE A 61 -10.32 8.67 4.16
C ILE A 61 -9.87 7.67 3.10
N GLU A 62 -9.21 8.15 2.05
CA GLU A 62 -8.57 7.31 1.02
C GLU A 62 -7.50 6.41 1.63
N MET A 63 -6.63 6.98 2.47
CA MET A 63 -5.57 6.25 3.15
C MET A 63 -6.15 5.19 4.09
N GLN A 64 -7.16 5.54 4.91
CA GLN A 64 -7.82 4.59 5.81
C GLN A 64 -8.49 3.43 5.06
N VAL A 65 -9.22 3.73 3.98
CA VAL A 65 -9.86 2.70 3.15
C VAL A 65 -8.81 1.81 2.50
N PHE A 66 -7.70 2.37 2.01
CA PHE A 66 -6.61 1.59 1.43
C PHE A 66 -5.94 0.68 2.47
N GLN A 67 -5.67 1.17 3.67
CA GLN A 67 -5.08 0.38 4.76
C GLN A 67 -5.94 -0.85 5.10
N LEU A 68 -7.25 -0.64 5.27
CA LEU A 68 -8.19 -1.71 5.57
C LEU A 68 -8.35 -2.70 4.40
N TRP A 69 -8.42 -2.18 3.18
CA TRP A 69 -8.44 -3.01 1.97
C TRP A 69 -7.20 -3.89 1.88
N PHE A 70 -6.01 -3.32 2.10
CA PHE A 70 -4.73 -4.02 2.01
C PHE A 70 -4.62 -5.16 3.03
N LEU A 71 -5.02 -4.91 4.28
CA LEU A 71 -5.05 -5.94 5.34
C LEU A 71 -6.04 -7.07 5.03
N SER A 72 -7.14 -6.75 4.35
CA SER A 72 -8.18 -7.72 3.97
C SER A 72 -7.77 -8.61 2.80
N VAL A 73 -6.92 -8.13 1.90
CA VAL A 73 -6.32 -8.97 0.83
C VAL A 73 -5.37 -10.02 1.42
N GLY A 74 -4.90 -9.83 2.66
CA GLY A 74 -4.05 -10.80 3.34
C GLY A 74 -2.60 -10.80 2.87
N LYS A 75 -2.12 -9.68 2.31
CA LYS A 75 -0.72 -9.54 1.85
C LYS A 75 0.30 -9.53 2.98
N ILE A 76 -0.14 -9.22 4.20
CA ILE A 76 0.65 -9.27 5.42
C ILE A 76 -0.11 -10.10 6.45
N SER A 77 0.59 -11.02 7.10
CA SER A 77 0.08 -11.68 8.31
C SER A 77 0.53 -10.86 9.51
N LEU A 78 -0.44 -10.35 10.27
CA LEU A 78 -0.17 -9.83 11.60
C LEU A 78 -0.23 -10.99 12.61
N GLU A 79 0.06 -10.70 13.87
CA GLU A 79 -0.09 -11.65 14.97
C GLU A 79 -1.50 -12.27 14.99
N GLU A 80 -1.60 -13.52 15.43
CA GLU A 80 -2.90 -14.18 15.60
C GLU A 80 -3.82 -13.33 16.48
N ASN A 81 -5.06 -13.16 16.04
CA ASN A 81 -6.09 -12.32 16.68
C ASN A 81 -5.85 -10.80 16.65
N ASN A 82 -5.04 -10.29 15.73
CA ASN A 82 -4.95 -8.85 15.53
C ASN A 82 -6.32 -8.23 15.20
N GLU A 83 -6.80 -7.33 16.07
CA GLU A 83 -8.15 -6.75 16.00
C GLU A 83 -8.39 -5.99 14.71
N ILE A 84 -7.40 -5.24 14.21
CA ILE A 84 -7.51 -4.47 12.97
C ILE A 84 -7.62 -5.42 11.77
N GLN A 85 -6.85 -6.52 11.77
CA GLN A 85 -6.96 -7.51 10.70
C GLN A 85 -8.34 -8.18 10.70
N ILE A 86 -8.88 -8.54 11.87
CA ILE A 86 -10.24 -9.07 12.00
C ILE A 86 -11.28 -8.05 11.51
N PHE A 87 -11.18 -6.80 11.97
CA PHE A 87 -12.08 -5.72 11.57
C PHE A 87 -12.05 -5.50 10.06
N SER A 88 -10.87 -5.49 9.45
CA SER A 88 -10.70 -5.32 8.01
C SER A 88 -11.40 -6.45 7.23
N LYS A 89 -11.21 -7.71 7.64
CA LYS A 89 -11.87 -8.88 7.03
C LYS A 89 -13.39 -8.85 7.17
N ASN A 90 -13.92 -8.30 8.27
CA ASN A 90 -15.36 -8.09 8.42
C ASN A 90 -15.88 -6.98 7.48
N LEU A 91 -15.09 -5.94 7.24
CA LEU A 91 -15.43 -4.84 6.34
C LEU A 91 -15.35 -5.26 4.86
N PHE A 92 -14.41 -6.14 4.51
CA PHE A 92 -14.22 -6.68 3.17
C PHE A 92 -14.23 -8.22 3.20
N PRO A 93 -15.41 -8.85 3.28
CA PRO A 93 -15.52 -10.30 3.39
C PRO A 93 -15.02 -11.02 2.14
N ASN A 94 -14.18 -12.04 2.32
CA ASN A 94 -13.62 -12.91 1.26
C ASN A 94 -12.82 -12.17 0.17
N LEU A 95 -12.30 -10.97 0.45
CA LEU A 95 -11.55 -10.17 -0.51
C LEU A 95 -10.30 -10.90 -1.05
N ASP A 96 -9.65 -11.68 -0.20
CA ASP A 96 -8.49 -12.52 -0.51
C ASP A 96 -8.75 -13.57 -1.61
N ARG A 97 -10.02 -13.95 -1.81
CA ARG A 97 -10.43 -14.97 -2.79
C ARG A 97 -10.81 -14.40 -4.16
N LEU A 98 -10.90 -13.07 -4.26
CA LEU A 98 -11.30 -12.39 -5.49
C LEU A 98 -10.11 -12.16 -6.43
N SER A 99 -10.38 -11.98 -7.72
CA SER A 99 -9.37 -11.52 -8.67
C SER A 99 -8.90 -10.10 -8.32
N ARG A 100 -7.70 -9.72 -8.79
CA ARG A 100 -7.14 -8.38 -8.55
C ARG A 100 -8.10 -7.25 -8.91
N ASN A 101 -8.78 -7.35 -10.05
CA ASN A 101 -9.71 -6.32 -10.51
C ASN A 101 -10.95 -6.22 -9.61
N GLU A 102 -11.46 -7.35 -9.14
CA GLU A 102 -12.58 -7.41 -8.20
C GLU A 102 -12.17 -6.86 -6.82
N GLN A 103 -10.95 -7.17 -6.36
CA GLN A 103 -10.40 -6.59 -5.13
C GLN A 103 -10.34 -5.06 -5.22
N LEU A 104 -9.77 -4.52 -6.30
CA LEU A 104 -9.68 -3.08 -6.53
C LEU A 104 -11.06 -2.44 -6.60
N SER A 105 -12.00 -3.09 -7.28
CA SER A 105 -13.38 -2.61 -7.41
C SER A 105 -14.08 -2.54 -6.04
N ALA A 106 -13.90 -3.54 -5.18
CA ALA A 106 -14.44 -3.53 -3.82
C ALA A 106 -13.87 -2.37 -2.98
N GLY A 107 -12.55 -2.14 -3.06
CA GLY A 107 -11.91 -0.99 -2.41
C GLY A 107 -12.45 0.35 -2.90
N HIS A 108 -12.61 0.49 -4.21
CA HIS A 108 -13.18 1.70 -4.82
C HIS A 108 -14.63 1.96 -4.38
N LEU A 109 -15.48 0.92 -4.38
CA LEU A 109 -16.86 1.03 -3.92
C LEU A 109 -16.95 1.47 -2.45
N MET A 110 -16.09 0.92 -1.58
CA MET A 110 -16.01 1.34 -0.18
C MET A 110 -15.61 2.82 -0.08
N LEU A 111 -14.60 3.24 -0.84
CA LEU A 111 -14.17 4.65 -0.84
C LEU A 111 -15.30 5.59 -1.26
N MET A 112 -16.02 5.26 -2.33
CA MET A 112 -17.14 6.08 -2.80
C MET A 112 -18.27 6.15 -1.77
N LYS A 113 -18.57 5.04 -1.09
CA LYS A 113 -19.55 5.02 0.01
C LYS A 113 -19.12 5.96 1.14
N GLN A 114 -17.86 5.89 1.56
CA GLN A 114 -17.36 6.73 2.66
C GLN A 114 -17.33 8.22 2.30
N LYS A 115 -16.88 8.57 1.09
CA LYS A 115 -16.92 9.96 0.60
C LYS A 115 -18.34 10.52 0.54
N SER A 116 -19.31 9.71 0.14
CA SER A 116 -20.72 10.13 0.10
C SER A 116 -21.29 10.40 1.49
N ASN A 117 -20.86 9.65 2.51
CA ASN A 117 -21.27 9.86 3.89
C ASN A 117 -20.64 11.12 4.52
N VAL A 118 -19.40 11.44 4.16
CA VAL A 118 -18.70 12.65 4.66
C VAL A 118 -19.34 13.92 4.09
N ASN A 119 -19.85 13.89 2.87
CA ASN A 119 -20.51 15.05 2.24
C ASN A 119 -21.92 15.35 2.80
N LEU A 120 -22.42 14.57 3.76
CA LEU A 120 -23.72 14.73 4.40
C LEU A 120 -23.62 15.29 5.84
N LEU A 121 -22.42 15.64 6.28
CA LEU A 121 -22.11 16.31 7.56
C LEU A 121 -21.56 17.72 7.30
#